data_AF-A0A7C4ACK9-F1
#
_entry.id   AF-A0A7C4ACK9-F1
#
_cell.length_a   1.000
_cell.length_b   1.000
_cell.length_c   1.000
_cell.angle_alpha   90.00
_cell.angle_beta   90.00
_cell.angle_gamma   90.00
#
_symmetry.space_group_name_H-M   'P 1'
#
loop_
_entity.id
_entity.type
_entity.pdbx_description
1 polymer ?
#
loop_
_entity_poly.entity_id
_entity_poly.type
_entity_poly.pdbx_seq_one_letter_code
_entity_poly.pdbx_strand_id
1 'polypeptide(L)'
;MIEISPPEFTHTTNPMIVVYVAITDQKNTPLGGYKVVGDSAQSPYNSHVESPPSCHDWCATSGKGGYVKAANVKFEPGPFIDGTWNIYLVDGAGQQVSPVVPLTYSTDPNAWRWDFVSFKLR
;
A
#
# COMPACT_ATOMS: atom_id res chain seq x y z
N MET A 1 -12.42 -15.36 0.75
CA MET A 1 -11.39 -15.32 -0.29
C MET A 1 -11.16 -13.84 -0.52
N ILE A 2 -9.98 -13.37 -0.14
CA ILE A 2 -9.59 -11.98 -0.32
C ILE A 2 -9.12 -11.88 -1.76
N GLU A 3 -9.71 -10.97 -2.52
CA GLU A 3 -9.28 -10.65 -3.87
C GLU A 3 -8.21 -9.55 -3.77
N ILE A 4 -7.04 -9.81 -4.33
CA ILE A 4 -5.98 -8.83 -4.50
C ILE A 4 -5.91 -8.55 -6.00
N SER A 5 -6.25 -7.33 -6.41
CA SER A 5 -6.04 -6.88 -7.78
C SER A 5 -4.54 -6.89 -8.10
N PRO A 6 -4.12 -7.18 -9.34
CA PRO A 6 -2.73 -6.96 -9.73
C PRO A 6 -2.30 -5.54 -9.34
N PRO A 7 -1.11 -5.34 -8.75
CA PRO A 7 -0.64 -4.01 -8.43
C PRO A 7 -0.64 -3.16 -9.69
N GLU A 8 -1.52 -2.16 -9.73
CA GLU A 8 -1.45 -1.11 -10.75
C GLU A 8 -0.39 -0.11 -10.30
N PHE A 9 0.26 0.57 -11.25
CA PHE A 9 1.26 1.57 -10.89
C PHE A 9 1.25 2.78 -11.80
N THR A 10 1.85 3.86 -11.29
CA THR A 10 2.17 5.05 -12.08
C THR A 10 3.61 5.47 -11.84
N HIS A 11 4.33 5.82 -12.90
CA HIS A 11 5.70 6.29 -12.78
C HIS A 11 5.79 7.61 -12.00
N THR A 12 6.90 7.81 -11.29
CA THR A 12 7.09 8.97 -10.42
C THR A 12 8.52 9.51 -10.47
N THR A 13 8.67 10.82 -10.32
CA THR A 13 9.96 11.48 -10.04
C THR A 13 10.14 11.79 -8.55
N ASN A 14 9.12 11.54 -7.72
CA ASN A 14 9.23 11.65 -6.27
C ASN A 14 10.08 10.47 -5.74
N PRO A 15 11.13 10.72 -4.95
CA PRO A 15 12.03 9.68 -4.44
C PRO A 15 11.43 8.81 -3.32
N MET A 16 10.20 9.09 -2.88
CA MET A 16 9.51 8.37 -1.82
C MET A 16 8.59 7.28 -2.40
N ILE A 17 8.66 6.10 -1.79
CA ILE A 17 7.70 5.02 -2.03
C ILE A 17 6.36 5.47 -1.45
N VAL A 18 5.31 5.40 -2.27
CA VAL A 18 3.93 5.60 -1.85
C VAL A 18 3.11 4.46 -2.42
N VAL A 19 2.44 3.72 -1.54
CA VAL A 19 1.45 2.72 -1.91
C VAL A 19 0.08 3.21 -1.48
N TYR A 20 -0.83 3.37 -2.44
CA TYR A 20 -2.22 3.70 -2.17
C TYR A 20 -2.99 2.40 -1.98
N VAL A 21 -3.59 2.21 -0.81
CA VAL A 21 -4.25 0.96 -0.46
C VAL A 21 -5.75 1.18 -0.26
N ALA A 22 -6.55 0.49 -1.07
CA ALA A 22 -8.00 0.44 -0.95
C ALA A 22 -8.39 -0.79 -0.12
N ILE A 23 -8.92 -0.58 1.07
CA ILE A 23 -9.42 -1.63 1.97
C ILE A 23 -10.93 -1.53 1.99
N THR A 24 -11.62 -2.50 1.42
CA THR A 24 -13.09 -2.47 1.29
C THR A 24 -13.76 -3.77 1.69
N ASP A 25 -15.07 -3.69 1.90
CA ASP A 25 -15.93 -4.88 1.89
C ASP A 25 -16.14 -5.41 0.45
N GLN A 26 -16.96 -6.45 0.31
CA GLN A 26 -17.34 -7.04 -0.99
C GLN A 26 -18.18 -6.12 -1.88
N LYS A 27 -18.73 -5.02 -1.33
CA LYS A 27 -19.55 -4.02 -2.05
C LYS A 27 -18.73 -2.78 -2.42
N ASN A 28 -17.42 -2.78 -2.20
CA ASN A 28 -16.51 -1.65 -2.39
C ASN A 28 -16.76 -0.48 -1.41
N THR A 29 -17.33 -0.76 -0.23
CA THR A 29 -17.43 0.22 0.86
C THR A 29 -16.09 0.29 1.59
N PRO A 30 -15.47 1.48 1.78
CA PRO A 30 -14.26 1.61 2.58
C PRO A 30 -14.42 1.09 4.00
N LEU A 31 -13.43 0.35 4.47
CA LEU A 31 -13.35 -0.16 5.84
C LEU A 31 -12.25 0.57 6.59
N GLY A 32 -12.62 1.25 7.68
CA GLY A 32 -11.67 1.97 8.53
C GLY A 32 -11.13 1.14 9.69
N GLY A 33 -10.04 1.60 10.29
CA GLY A 33 -9.42 0.99 11.48
C GLY A 33 -8.36 -0.08 11.19
N TYR A 34 -8.20 -0.51 9.94
CA TYR A 34 -7.13 -1.42 9.51
C TYR A 34 -5.84 -0.66 9.23
N LYS A 35 -4.68 -1.28 9.44
CA LYS A 35 -3.39 -0.72 9.04
C LYS A 35 -2.73 -1.57 7.98
N VAL A 36 -1.93 -0.93 7.13
CA VAL A 36 -0.98 -1.59 6.25
C VAL A 36 0.33 -1.76 7.01
N VAL A 37 0.80 -2.99 7.09
CA VAL A 37 2.13 -3.32 7.60
C VAL A 37 3.01 -3.68 6.42
N GLY A 38 4.24 -3.23 6.43
CA GLY A 38 5.25 -3.63 5.47
C GLY A 38 6.53 -4.10 6.16
N ASP A 39 7.04 -5.22 5.69
CA ASP A 39 8.31 -5.80 6.12
C ASP A 39 9.31 -5.84 4.96
N SER A 40 10.54 -5.38 5.18
CA SER A 40 11.63 -5.45 4.21
C SER A 40 12.96 -5.75 4.90
N ALA A 41 13.57 -6.88 4.54
CA ALA A 41 14.89 -7.27 5.02
C ALA A 41 16.03 -6.40 4.43
N GLN A 42 15.75 -5.70 3.33
CA GLN A 42 16.70 -4.85 2.63
C GLN A 42 16.65 -3.40 3.09
N SER A 43 15.62 -3.00 3.84
CA SER A 43 15.50 -1.63 4.33
C SER A 43 16.61 -1.31 5.33
N PRO A 44 17.46 -0.29 5.06
CA PRO A 44 18.54 0.10 5.96
C PRO A 44 18.04 0.98 7.12
N TYR A 45 16.76 1.38 7.10
CA TYR A 45 16.17 2.30 8.07
C TYR A 45 15.32 1.54 9.10
N ASN A 46 14.13 1.13 8.69
CA ASN A 46 13.20 0.33 9.47
C ASN A 46 12.81 -0.87 8.63
N SER A 47 13.07 -2.08 9.12
CA SER A 47 12.67 -3.32 8.45
C SER A 47 11.20 -3.64 8.61
N HIS A 48 10.49 -2.95 9.50
CA HIS A 48 9.06 -3.09 9.79
C HIS A 48 8.44 -1.70 9.92
N VAL A 49 7.38 -1.43 9.15
CA VAL A 49 6.68 -0.13 9.14
C VAL A 49 5.17 -0.36 9.13
N GLU A 50 4.44 0.42 9.93
CA GLU A 50 2.98 0.46 9.92
C GLU A 50 2.47 1.80 9.38
N SER A 51 1.40 1.77 8.60
CA SER A 51 0.63 2.97 8.28
C SER A 51 -0.21 3.45 9.48
N PRO A 52 -0.72 4.68 9.44
CA PRO A 52 -1.89 5.05 10.22
C PRO A 52 -3.08 4.11 9.94
N PRO A 53 -4.08 4.05 10.84
CA PRO A 53 -5.34 3.37 10.54
C PRO A 53 -6.03 3.96 9.31
N SER A 54 -6.65 3.09 8.52
CA SER A 54 -7.46 3.44 7.37
C SER A 54 -8.71 4.22 7.77
N CYS A 55 -9.15 5.08 6.87
CA CYS A 55 -10.37 5.85 7.03
C CYS A 55 -11.61 5.02 6.67
N HIS A 56 -12.76 5.44 7.19
CA HIS A 56 -14.08 4.91 6.82
C HIS A 56 -14.62 5.50 5.51
N ASP A 57 -13.85 6.37 4.87
CA ASP A 57 -14.12 7.00 3.58
C ASP A 57 -12.87 6.98 2.69
N TRP A 58 -13.00 7.45 1.45
CA TRP A 58 -11.90 7.51 0.49
C TRP A 58 -10.96 8.71 0.75
N CYS A 59 -10.26 8.71 1.90
CA CYS A 59 -9.43 9.83 2.36
C CYS A 59 -8.03 9.90 1.70
N ALA A 60 -7.61 8.87 0.97
CA ALA A 60 -6.29 8.78 0.34
C ALA A 60 -6.44 8.68 -1.18
N THR A 61 -6.54 9.81 -1.86
CA THR A 61 -6.72 9.84 -3.33
C THR A 61 -5.48 10.34 -4.06
N SER A 62 -5.33 9.95 -5.33
CA SER A 62 -4.31 10.45 -6.25
C SER A 62 -4.87 10.59 -7.65
N GLY A 63 -4.53 11.67 -8.36
CA GLY A 63 -4.85 11.89 -9.78
C GLY A 63 -3.66 11.68 -10.71
N LYS A 64 -2.58 11.05 -10.23
CA LYS A 64 -1.33 10.92 -10.98
C LYS A 64 -1.47 9.94 -12.14
N GLY A 65 -0.92 10.31 -13.30
CA GLY A 65 -1.01 9.51 -14.53
C GLY A 65 -2.31 9.73 -15.32
N GLY A 66 -3.11 10.75 -14.98
CA GLY A 66 -4.30 11.14 -15.76
C GLY A 66 -5.59 10.42 -15.37
N TYR A 67 -5.58 9.62 -14.31
CA TYR A 67 -6.77 8.96 -13.76
C TYR A 67 -6.78 9.09 -12.24
N VAL A 68 -7.99 9.13 -11.65
CA VAL A 68 -8.16 9.19 -10.19
C VAL A 68 -8.16 7.79 -9.63
N LYS A 69 -7.29 7.55 -8.65
CA LYS A 69 -7.30 6.37 -7.78
C LYS A 69 -7.76 6.77 -6.39
N ALA A 70 -8.74 6.02 -5.89
CA ALA A 70 -9.27 6.19 -4.55
C ALA A 70 -8.76 5.06 -3.65
N ALA A 71 -8.20 5.44 -2.51
CA ALA A 71 -7.76 4.58 -1.43
C ALA A 71 -8.22 5.20 -0.11
N ASN A 72 -8.19 4.42 0.97
CA ASN A 72 -8.55 4.88 2.30
C ASN A 72 -7.37 4.80 3.28
N VAL A 73 -6.18 4.48 2.79
CA VAL A 73 -4.91 4.61 3.52
C VAL A 73 -3.72 4.68 2.55
N LYS A 74 -2.63 5.31 2.98
CA LYS A 74 -1.33 5.28 2.30
C LYS A 74 -0.32 4.53 3.14
N PHE A 75 0.54 3.77 2.48
CA PHE A 75 1.74 3.18 3.08
C PHE A 75 2.98 3.84 2.47
N GLU A 76 3.78 4.46 3.33
CA GLU A 76 4.91 5.32 2.93
C GLU A 76 6.15 4.92 3.76
N PRO A 77 6.82 3.80 3.42
CA PRO A 77 7.90 3.25 4.24
C PRO A 77 9.20 4.05 4.20
N GLY A 78 9.31 5.04 3.30
CA GLY A 78 10.50 5.85 3.11
C GLY A 78 10.89 5.99 1.63
N PRO A 79 12.16 6.32 1.35
CA PRO A 79 12.65 6.46 -0.02
C PRO A 79 12.72 5.12 -0.75
N PHE A 80 12.83 5.16 -2.09
CA PHE A 80 13.12 3.97 -2.88
C PHE A 80 14.43 3.32 -2.44
N ILE A 81 14.39 1.99 -2.31
CA ILE A 81 15.53 1.11 -2.03
C ILE A 81 15.50 -0.04 -3.04
N ASP A 82 16.64 -0.66 -3.29
CA ASP A 82 16.70 -1.92 -4.02
C ASP A 82 16.24 -3.05 -3.09
N GLY A 83 15.15 -3.74 -3.46
CA GLY A 83 14.63 -4.84 -2.67
C GLY A 83 13.11 -4.95 -2.70
N THR A 84 12.58 -5.76 -1.78
CA THR A 84 11.14 -6.05 -1.72
C THR A 84 10.57 -5.57 -0.40
N TRP A 85 9.43 -4.90 -0.49
CA TRP A 85 8.52 -4.67 0.63
C TRP A 85 7.38 -5.67 0.55
N ASN A 86 7.24 -6.49 1.58
CA ASN A 86 6.13 -7.42 1.74
C ASN A 86 5.04 -6.73 2.56
N ILE A 87 3.91 -6.37 1.95
CA ILE A 87 2.84 -5.66 2.63
C ILE A 87 1.64 -6.56 2.93
N TYR A 88 0.95 -6.30 4.03
CA TYR A 88 -0.29 -6.99 4.43
C TYR A 88 -1.12 -6.08 5.34
N LEU A 89 -2.34 -6.52 5.65
CA LEU A 89 -3.25 -5.81 6.53
C LEU A 89 -3.29 -6.44 7.91
N VAL A 90 -3.33 -5.60 8.92
CA VAL A 90 -3.71 -5.95 10.29
C VAL A 90 -4.97 -5.20 10.70
N ASP A 91 -5.78 -5.83 11.57
CA ASP A 91 -6.94 -5.18 12.18
C ASP A 91 -6.54 -4.25 13.34
N GLY A 92 -7.54 -3.63 13.99
CA GLY A 92 -7.31 -2.72 15.12
C GLY A 92 -6.71 -3.38 16.37
N ALA A 93 -6.68 -4.71 16.44
CA ALA A 93 -6.01 -5.48 17.49
C ALA A 93 -4.61 -5.94 17.08
N GLY A 94 -4.16 -5.62 15.86
CA GLY A 94 -2.86 -6.05 15.32
C GLY A 94 -2.85 -7.45 14.73
N GLN A 95 -4.01 -8.10 14.58
CA GLN A 95 -4.09 -9.42 13.96
C GLN A 95 -4.01 -9.27 12.44
N GLN A 96 -3.12 -10.02 11.79
CA GLN A 96 -3.07 -10.07 10.32
C GLN A 96 -4.36 -10.67 9.75
N VAL A 97 -4.95 -9.96 8.78
CA VAL A 97 -6.24 -10.29 8.15
C VAL A 97 -6.18 -10.39 6.62
N SER A 98 -5.00 -10.28 6.02
CA SER A 98 -4.82 -10.46 4.57
C SER A 98 -3.63 -11.36 4.23
N PRO A 99 -3.58 -11.90 2.99
CA PRO A 99 -2.34 -12.40 2.42
C PRO A 99 -1.28 -11.29 2.30
N VAL A 100 -0.04 -11.72 2.10
CA VAL A 100 1.12 -10.85 1.84
C VAL A 100 1.21 -10.51 0.36
N VAL A 101 1.50 -9.24 0.05
CA VAL A 101 1.73 -8.71 -1.31
C VAL A 101 3.19 -8.25 -1.42
N PRO A 102 4.02 -8.91 -2.24
CA PRO A 102 5.39 -8.47 -2.48
C PRO A 102 5.42 -7.32 -3.50
N LEU A 103 6.08 -6.22 -3.15
CA LEU A 103 6.33 -5.06 -4.01
C LEU A 103 7.84 -4.84 -4.14
N THR A 104 8.39 -5.03 -5.34
CA THR A 104 9.83 -4.87 -5.60
C THR A 104 10.13 -3.50 -6.17
N TYR A 105 11.14 -2.85 -5.59
CA TYR A 105 11.57 -1.50 -5.91
C TYR A 105 13.05 -1.44 -6.25
N SER A 106 13.46 -0.32 -6.83
CA SER A 106 14.86 -0.02 -7.14
C SER A 106 15.21 1.42 -6.85
N THR A 107 16.48 1.67 -6.55
CA THR A 107 17.06 3.01 -6.43
C THR A 107 17.20 3.73 -7.78
N ASP A 108 17.11 3.03 -8.92
CA ASP A 108 17.12 3.66 -10.26
C ASP A 108 15.88 4.55 -10.46
N PRO A 109 16.04 5.88 -10.66
CA PRO A 109 14.92 6.80 -10.89
C PRO A 109 14.02 6.45 -12.08
N ASN A 110 14.53 5.73 -13.09
CA ASN A 110 13.72 5.29 -14.23
C ASN A 110 12.73 4.18 -13.86
N ALA A 111 12.99 3.46 -12.76
CA ALA A 111 12.14 2.39 -12.27
C ALA A 111 11.12 2.86 -11.22
N TRP A 112 11.23 4.12 -10.74
CA TRP A 112 10.38 4.63 -9.68
C TRP A 112 8.91 4.67 -10.07
N ARG A 113 8.07 4.10 -9.19
CA ARG A 113 6.63 4.02 -9.35
C ARG A 113 5.89 4.06 -8.02
N TRP A 114 4.67 4.57 -8.05
CA TRP A 114 3.73 4.41 -6.95
C TRP A 114 2.75 3.29 -7.30
N ASP A 115 2.52 2.39 -6.35
CA ASP A 115 1.66 1.22 -6.52
C ASP A 115 0.27 1.47 -5.91
N PHE A 116 -0.73 0.80 -6.49
CA PHE A 116 -2.12 0.80 -6.04
C PHE A 116 -2.53 -0.64 -5.76
N VAL A 117 -2.91 -0.91 -4.51
CA VAL A 117 -3.27 -2.26 -4.05
C VAL A 117 -4.68 -2.23 -3.46
N SER A 118 -5.52 -3.18 -3.88
CA SER A 118 -6.87 -3.33 -3.35
C SER A 118 -6.97 -4.62 -2.53
N PHE A 119 -7.49 -4.52 -1.32
CA PHE A 119 -7.87 -5.64 -0.48
C PHE A 119 -9.39 -5.62 -0.27
N LYS A 120 -10.08 -6.64 -0.77
CA LYS A 120 -11.50 -6.85 -0.50
C LYS A 120 -11.69 -7.87 0.62
N LEU A 121 -12.06 -7.39 1.80
CA LEU A 121 -12.35 -8.19 2.98
C LEU A 121 -13.80 -8.71 2.94
N ARG A 122 -14.05 -9.81 3.65
CA ARG A 122 -15.38 -10.42 3.76
C ARG A 122 -16.21 -9.77 4.85
#